data_AF-A0A8J6UMC1-F1
#
_entry.id   AF-A0A8J6UMC1-F1
#
_cell.length_a   1.000
_cell.length_b   1.000
_cell.length_c   1.000
_cell.angle_alpha   90.00
_cell.angle_beta   90.00
_cell.angle_gamma   90.00
#
_symmetry.space_group_name_H-M   'P 1'
#
loop_
_entity.id
_entity.type
_entity.pdbx_description
1 polymer ?
#
loop_
_entity_poly.entity_id
_entity_poly.type
_entity_poly.pdbx_seq_one_letter_code
_entity_poly.pdbx_strand_id
1 'polypeptide(L)'
;MIKIKSEDYYLIFTFLLIGISIILKAYFSQSGYLTSDSLNYFKLTNSLINGEGFYSGYSWEQDNLSFFSIWPVGYPCSIYLFTKISGLSIFWASKFLNISFIGLILILFKILFNKNAFLFGLIFLFASYIETFTYSLSEGLFITGLVWMAFSFYFFNYSKNIALISINILLSSLTLFLSRYIGAFSVSIITLFTLYYTFIEKNKLKSKILFSIIFLNILFIALYLYNNYLKTGFITGAFRRIEIGSNLKLLKHLLNALVAESIIPFNNISSFSILFFALQFLIIAIIIFSSRSYFFKPIQLKNSNKPLYLSLIFGIIGVIYIIFIIVIRWKLKFNWWNFRLLSPGSFMIFISILIFLKNFTQNEFFIKFKKIWITLALISWFINVPYSLFTKDEQNKCSTELQKGKNQFQKGIHLIE
;
A
#
# COMPACT_ATOMS: atom_id res chain seq x y z
N MET A 1 -7.08 -2.10 29.18
CA MET A 1 -6.09 -3.20 29.03
C MET A 1 -6.62 -4.21 28.02
N ILE A 2 -5.97 -4.37 26.86
CA ILE A 2 -6.40 -5.33 25.82
C ILE A 2 -6.04 -6.74 26.30
N LYS A 3 -7.01 -7.58 26.63
CA LYS A 3 -6.75 -8.99 26.94
C LYS A 3 -6.35 -9.74 25.66
N ILE A 4 -5.13 -10.28 25.63
CA ILE A 4 -4.63 -11.11 24.54
C ILE A 4 -5.44 -12.42 24.49
N LYS A 5 -5.97 -12.76 23.32
CA LYS A 5 -6.67 -14.03 23.06
C LYS A 5 -5.83 -14.95 22.18
N SER A 6 -6.22 -16.22 22.08
CA SER A 6 -5.51 -17.19 21.23
C SER A 6 -5.41 -16.73 19.77
N GLU A 7 -6.42 -16.05 19.25
CA GLU A 7 -6.41 -15.55 17.87
C GLU A 7 -5.43 -14.39 17.63
N ASP A 8 -4.99 -13.72 18.70
CA ASP A 8 -4.03 -12.62 18.63
C ASP A 8 -2.61 -13.12 18.34
N TYR A 9 -2.30 -14.36 18.70
CA TYR A 9 -1.02 -14.98 18.34
C TYR A 9 -0.86 -15.11 16.82
N TYR A 10 -1.92 -15.39 16.06
CA TYR A 10 -1.85 -15.45 14.60
C TYR A 10 -1.59 -14.07 13.98
N LEU A 11 -2.14 -13.01 14.58
CA LEU A 11 -1.90 -11.63 14.14
C LEU A 11 -0.45 -11.22 14.43
N ILE A 12 0.04 -11.53 15.63
CA ILE A 12 1.44 -11.30 16.03
C ILE A 12 2.40 -12.10 15.14
N PHE A 13 2.09 -13.37 14.87
CA PHE A 13 2.88 -14.20 13.97
C PHE A 13 2.93 -13.61 12.56
N THR A 14 1.80 -13.13 12.04
CA THR A 14 1.75 -12.45 10.73
C THR A 14 2.61 -11.19 10.72
N PHE A 15 2.57 -10.39 11.80
CA PHE A 15 3.42 -9.20 11.97
C PHE A 15 4.91 -9.55 11.98
N LEU A 16 5.29 -10.59 12.72
CA LEU A 16 6.68 -11.05 12.79
C LEU A 16 7.16 -11.60 11.44
N LEU A 17 6.33 -12.41 10.76
CA LEU A 17 6.66 -12.93 9.43
C LEU A 17 6.96 -11.79 8.45
N ILE A 18 6.06 -10.81 8.32
CA ILE A 18 6.27 -9.71 7.38
C ILE A 18 7.42 -8.79 7.80
N GLY A 19 7.59 -8.53 9.11
CA GLY A 19 8.68 -7.72 9.63
C GLY A 19 10.06 -8.33 9.33
N ILE A 20 10.22 -9.63 9.62
CA ILE A 20 11.43 -10.39 9.28
C ILE A 20 11.65 -10.41 7.76
N SER A 21 10.57 -10.58 6.98
CA SER A 21 10.67 -10.58 5.51
C SER A 21 11.25 -9.28 4.97
N ILE A 22 10.79 -8.13 5.50
CA ILE A 22 11.28 -6.81 5.09
C ILE A 22 12.77 -6.69 5.42
N ILE A 23 13.19 -7.09 6.63
CA ILE A 23 14.58 -7.02 7.06
C ILE A 23 15.47 -7.92 6.20
N LEU A 24 15.12 -9.19 6.03
CA LEU A 24 15.90 -10.14 5.25
C LEU A 24 16.02 -9.69 3.78
N LYS A 25 14.89 -9.31 3.16
CA LYS A 25 14.92 -8.85 1.76
C LYS A 25 15.74 -7.57 1.60
N ALA A 26 15.65 -6.63 2.53
CA ALA A 26 16.47 -5.43 2.52
C ALA A 26 17.96 -5.75 2.71
N TYR A 27 18.31 -6.67 3.62
CA TYR A 27 19.69 -7.01 3.93
C TYR A 27 20.41 -7.76 2.79
N PHE A 28 19.75 -8.76 2.20
CA PHE A 28 20.34 -9.60 1.15
C PHE A 28 20.19 -9.03 -0.27
N SER A 29 19.49 -7.91 -0.43
CA SER A 29 19.38 -7.21 -1.71
C SER A 29 20.59 -6.30 -1.92
N GLN A 30 21.25 -6.42 -3.08
CA GLN A 30 22.35 -5.52 -3.45
C GLN A 30 21.93 -4.03 -3.46
N SER A 31 20.68 -3.73 -3.80
CA SER A 31 20.14 -2.36 -3.78
C SER A 31 19.49 -1.98 -2.44
N GLY A 32 19.43 -2.88 -1.47
CA GLY A 32 18.70 -2.67 -0.21
C GLY A 32 17.19 -2.46 -0.38
N TYR A 33 16.61 -2.87 -1.52
CA TYR A 33 15.27 -2.47 -1.93
C TYR A 33 15.09 -0.94 -1.92
N LEU A 34 16.07 -0.23 -2.49
CA LEU A 34 16.00 1.20 -2.78
C LEU A 34 15.78 1.42 -4.28
N THR A 35 15.02 2.47 -4.58
CA THR A 35 14.81 2.97 -5.94
C THR A 35 15.24 4.42 -6.03
N SER A 36 15.22 5.01 -7.23
CA SER A 36 15.45 6.46 -7.40
C SER A 36 14.53 7.31 -6.52
N ASP A 37 13.24 6.94 -6.42
CA ASP A 37 12.28 7.60 -5.52
C ASP A 37 12.71 7.50 -4.05
N SER A 38 13.22 6.35 -3.63
CA SER A 38 13.72 6.12 -2.26
C SER A 38 14.91 7.01 -1.93
N LEU A 39 15.84 7.16 -2.88
CA LEU A 39 17.01 8.01 -2.71
C LEU A 39 16.62 9.48 -2.57
N ASN A 40 15.62 9.94 -3.32
CA ASN A 40 15.09 11.30 -3.17
C ASN A 40 14.48 11.53 -1.77
N TYR A 41 13.75 10.56 -1.22
CA TYR A 41 13.27 10.64 0.16
C TYR A 41 14.42 10.69 1.18
N PHE A 42 15.50 9.93 0.95
CA PHE A 42 16.66 9.92 1.84
C PHE A 42 17.42 11.23 1.80
N LYS A 43 17.58 11.84 0.62
CA LYS A 43 18.22 13.15 0.47
C LYS A 43 17.47 14.23 1.25
N LEU A 44 16.14 14.31 1.13
CA LEU A 44 15.36 15.24 1.92
C LEU A 44 15.46 14.92 3.43
N THR A 45 15.42 13.64 3.80
CA THR A 45 15.59 13.24 5.19
C THR A 45 16.94 13.71 5.75
N ASN A 46 18.02 13.55 4.98
CA ASN A 46 19.36 13.97 5.36
C ASN A 46 19.47 15.49 5.52
N SER A 47 18.88 16.24 4.58
CA SER A 47 18.78 17.70 4.66
C SER A 47 18.05 18.16 5.94
N LEU A 48 16.93 17.51 6.29
CA LEU A 48 16.23 17.77 7.56
C LEU A 48 17.08 17.46 8.79
N ILE A 49 17.91 16.40 8.75
CA ILE A 49 18.85 16.06 9.84
C ILE A 49 19.92 17.14 10.00
N ASN A 50 20.42 17.66 8.88
CA ASN A 50 21.46 18.68 8.82
C ASN A 50 20.95 20.12 9.10
N GLY A 51 19.64 20.33 9.21
CA GLY A 51 19.06 21.66 9.42
C GLY A 51 18.92 22.50 8.15
N GLU A 52 19.05 21.89 6.96
CA GLU A 52 18.94 22.55 5.64
C GLU A 52 17.47 22.75 5.22
N GLY A 53 16.51 22.28 6.01
CA GLY A 53 15.08 22.45 5.78
C GLY A 53 14.53 21.55 4.67
N PHE A 54 13.64 22.08 3.83
CA PHE A 54 13.01 21.33 2.73
C PHE A 54 13.78 21.42 1.40
N TYR A 55 15.09 21.61 1.46
CA TYR A 55 15.95 21.79 0.30
C TYR A 55 16.87 20.59 0.13
N SER A 56 16.90 19.97 -1.06
CA SER A 56 17.73 18.79 -1.33
C SER A 56 18.45 18.92 -2.68
N GLY A 57 19.70 18.47 -2.73
CA GLY A 57 20.52 18.45 -3.94
C GLY A 57 20.03 17.44 -4.99
N TYR A 58 20.14 17.80 -6.27
CA TYR A 58 19.79 16.90 -7.39
C TYR A 58 20.80 15.74 -7.53
N SER A 59 22.08 15.99 -7.20
CA SER A 59 23.17 15.00 -7.03
C SER A 59 23.49 14.81 -5.54
N TRP A 60 24.45 13.94 -5.21
CA TRP A 60 25.03 13.86 -3.85
C TRP A 60 26.04 15.00 -3.60
N GLU A 61 26.33 15.81 -4.61
CA GLU A 61 27.15 17.01 -4.53
C GLU A 61 26.27 18.17 -4.05
N GLN A 62 26.75 18.88 -3.03
CA GLN A 62 26.01 19.89 -2.27
C GLN A 62 25.74 21.19 -3.03
N ASP A 63 26.29 21.37 -4.22
CA ASP A 63 26.43 22.71 -4.81
C ASP A 63 25.16 23.28 -5.46
N ASN A 64 24.06 22.53 -5.53
CA ASN A 64 22.77 23.03 -6.01
C ASN A 64 21.58 22.44 -5.24
N LEU A 65 21.32 23.00 -4.05
CA LEU A 65 20.12 22.71 -3.27
C LEU A 65 18.86 23.22 -3.99
N SER A 66 17.89 22.33 -4.21
CA SER A 66 16.59 22.66 -4.82
C SER A 66 15.45 22.36 -3.84
N PHE A 67 14.37 23.14 -3.88
CA PHE A 67 13.23 22.92 -3.00
C PHE A 67 12.55 21.58 -3.30
N PHE A 68 12.47 20.70 -2.30
CA PHE A 68 11.89 19.38 -2.45
C PHE A 68 10.39 19.47 -2.66
N SER A 69 9.97 19.17 -3.89
CA SER A 69 8.56 19.26 -4.28
C SER A 69 8.16 18.21 -5.31
N ILE A 70 9.10 17.35 -5.73
CA ILE A 70 8.87 16.19 -6.61
C ILE A 70 7.76 15.30 -6.03
N TRP A 71 7.79 15.11 -4.71
CA TRP A 71 6.79 14.37 -3.94
C TRP A 71 6.35 15.20 -2.73
N PRO A 72 5.19 14.89 -2.13
CA PRO A 72 4.83 15.43 -0.82
C PRO A 72 5.81 15.00 0.28
N VAL A 73 6.00 15.87 1.27
CA VAL A 73 7.05 15.70 2.29
C VAL A 73 6.72 14.72 3.42
N GLY A 74 5.50 14.17 3.48
CA GLY A 74 5.04 13.39 4.63
C GLY A 74 5.84 12.11 4.89
N TYR A 75 6.17 11.34 3.85
CA TYR A 75 7.01 10.14 4.01
C TYR A 75 8.45 10.46 4.44
N PRO A 76 9.20 11.36 3.77
CA PRO A 76 10.55 11.72 4.22
C PRO A 76 10.56 12.39 5.61
N CYS A 77 9.55 13.20 5.95
CA CYS A 77 9.41 13.71 7.33
C CYS A 77 9.19 12.59 8.35
N SER A 78 8.44 11.55 7.99
CA SER A 78 8.24 10.38 8.85
C SER A 78 9.55 9.61 9.06
N ILE A 79 10.38 9.45 8.01
CA ILE A 79 11.72 8.83 8.14
C ILE A 79 12.61 9.70 9.03
N TYR A 80 12.61 11.01 8.83
CA TYR A 80 13.35 11.97 9.67
C TYR A 80 12.99 11.82 11.16
N LEU A 81 11.69 11.87 11.49
CA LEU A 81 11.23 11.73 12.86
C LEU A 81 11.62 10.37 13.45
N PHE A 82 11.43 9.29 12.69
CA PHE A 82 11.81 7.95 13.14
C PHE A 82 13.32 7.82 13.36
N THR A 83 14.13 8.42 12.49
CA THR A 83 15.60 8.48 12.60
C THR A 83 16.02 9.20 13.87
N LYS A 84 15.46 10.39 14.13
CA LYS A 84 15.77 11.18 15.33
C LYS A 84 15.35 10.47 16.63
N ILE A 85 14.20 9.79 16.63
CA ILE A 85 13.68 9.10 17.82
C ILE A 85 14.45 7.79 18.09
N SER A 86 14.75 7.02 17.06
CA SER A 86 15.37 5.68 17.21
C SER A 86 16.89 5.67 17.23
N GLY A 87 17.53 6.72 16.70
CA GLY A 87 18.98 6.75 16.48
C GLY A 87 19.47 5.83 15.36
N LEU A 88 18.57 5.17 14.62
CA LEU A 88 18.92 4.32 13.49
C LEU A 88 19.39 5.16 12.28
N SER A 89 20.20 4.56 11.41
CA SER A 89 20.53 5.18 10.12
C SER A 89 19.27 5.37 9.27
N ILE A 90 19.25 6.38 8.39
CA ILE A 90 18.11 6.70 7.50
C ILE A 90 17.61 5.44 6.77
N PHE A 91 18.54 4.60 6.31
CA PHE A 91 18.23 3.33 5.66
C PHE A 91 17.38 2.42 6.55
N TRP A 92 17.88 2.05 7.74
CA TRP A 92 17.17 1.15 8.65
C TRP A 92 15.90 1.79 9.22
N ALA A 93 15.95 3.08 9.56
CA ALA A 93 14.80 3.85 9.99
C ALA A 93 13.65 3.74 8.97
N SER A 94 13.93 3.83 7.66
CA SER A 94 12.90 3.68 6.64
C SER A 94 12.25 2.28 6.61
N LYS A 95 13.02 1.21 6.89
CA LYS A 95 12.50 -0.17 6.93
C LYS A 95 11.65 -0.40 8.18
N PHE A 96 12.15 0.00 9.34
CA PHE A 96 11.42 -0.11 10.60
C PHE A 96 10.17 0.78 10.64
N LEU A 97 10.20 1.94 9.97
CA LEU A 97 9.03 2.77 9.77
C LEU A 97 7.94 2.04 8.97
N ASN A 98 8.30 1.37 7.87
CA ASN A 98 7.34 0.55 7.11
C ASN A 98 6.77 -0.61 7.93
N ILE A 99 7.60 -1.27 8.75
CA ILE A 99 7.13 -2.30 9.70
C ILE A 99 6.14 -1.69 10.71
N SER A 100 6.43 -0.48 11.21
CA SER A 100 5.55 0.23 12.14
C SER A 100 4.20 0.57 11.51
N PHE A 101 4.17 0.97 10.24
CA PHE A 101 2.94 1.17 9.48
C PHE A 101 2.08 -0.10 9.39
N ILE A 102 2.70 -1.26 9.13
CA ILE A 102 2.00 -2.55 9.18
C ILE A 102 1.42 -2.79 10.59
N GLY A 103 2.22 -2.56 11.64
CA GLY A 103 1.76 -2.68 13.02
C GLY A 103 0.52 -1.83 13.32
N LEU A 104 0.51 -0.57 12.89
CA LEU A 104 -0.65 0.32 13.01
C LEU A 104 -1.88 -0.23 12.28
N ILE A 105 -1.72 -0.72 11.05
CA ILE A 105 -2.82 -1.33 10.29
C ILE A 105 -3.36 -2.57 11.01
N LEU A 106 -2.50 -3.44 11.53
CA LEU A 106 -2.92 -4.64 12.26
C LEU A 106 -3.65 -4.30 13.57
N ILE A 107 -3.26 -3.21 14.25
CA ILE A 107 -4.01 -2.68 15.40
C ILE A 107 -5.41 -2.23 14.98
N LEU A 108 -5.53 -1.48 13.87
CA LEU A 108 -6.84 -1.09 13.32
C LEU A 108 -7.68 -2.31 12.95
N PHE A 109 -7.08 -3.35 12.36
CA PHE A 109 -7.76 -4.61 12.06
C PHE A 109 -8.22 -5.34 13.33
N LYS A 110 -7.40 -5.33 14.40
CA LYS A 110 -7.81 -5.90 15.70
C LYS A 110 -9.04 -5.20 16.26
N ILE A 111 -9.10 -3.87 16.14
CA ILE A 111 -10.26 -3.08 16.59
C ILE A 111 -11.50 -3.38 15.72
N LEU A 112 -11.35 -3.43 14.38
CA LEU A 112 -12.47 -3.64 13.46
C LEU A 112 -13.01 -5.07 13.44
N PHE A 113 -12.13 -6.07 13.50
CA PHE A 113 -12.47 -7.46 13.19
C PHE A 113 -12.28 -8.44 14.36
N ASN A 114 -11.70 -7.96 15.46
CA ASN A 114 -11.46 -8.71 16.70
C ASN A 114 -10.78 -10.07 16.43
N LYS A 115 -11.45 -11.19 16.72
CA LYS A 115 -10.92 -12.56 16.53
C LYS A 115 -10.54 -12.92 15.09
N ASN A 116 -11.06 -12.18 14.11
CA ASN A 116 -10.81 -12.47 12.70
C ASN A 116 -9.78 -11.52 12.07
N ALA A 117 -9.16 -10.63 12.85
CA ALA A 117 -8.19 -9.65 12.36
C ALA A 117 -7.02 -10.29 11.60
N PHE A 118 -6.56 -11.46 12.05
CA PHE A 118 -5.45 -12.17 11.40
C PHE A 118 -5.75 -12.50 9.93
N LEU A 119 -7.01 -12.78 9.55
CA LEU A 119 -7.37 -13.07 8.15
C LEU A 119 -7.11 -11.88 7.23
N PHE A 120 -7.33 -10.67 7.73
CA PHE A 120 -7.04 -9.43 7.03
C PHE A 120 -5.54 -9.14 7.03
N GLY A 121 -4.85 -9.48 8.13
CA GLY A 121 -3.38 -9.39 8.21
C GLY A 121 -2.67 -10.24 7.16
N LEU A 122 -3.22 -11.39 6.76
CA LEU A 122 -2.64 -12.26 5.73
C LEU A 122 -2.48 -11.58 4.36
N ILE A 123 -3.21 -10.49 4.09
CA ILE A 123 -3.01 -9.71 2.85
C ILE A 123 -1.56 -9.22 2.75
N PHE A 124 -0.90 -8.87 3.86
CA PHE A 124 0.50 -8.43 3.85
C PHE A 124 1.47 -9.51 3.36
N LEU A 125 1.07 -10.78 3.37
CA LEU A 125 1.88 -11.88 2.89
C LEU A 125 1.73 -12.10 1.37
N PHE A 126 0.95 -11.29 0.66
CA PHE A 126 0.88 -11.39 -0.81
C PHE A 126 2.10 -10.73 -1.44
N ALA A 127 2.50 -11.21 -2.61
CA ALA A 127 3.73 -10.79 -3.29
C ALA A 127 3.82 -9.26 -3.43
N SER A 128 2.74 -8.63 -3.92
CA SER A 128 2.66 -7.18 -4.10
C SER A 128 2.90 -6.40 -2.81
N TYR A 129 2.39 -6.85 -1.66
CA TYR A 129 2.52 -6.13 -0.40
C TYR A 129 3.82 -6.44 0.32
N ILE A 130 4.35 -7.66 0.22
CA ILE A 130 5.71 -7.96 0.66
C ILE A 130 6.67 -7.01 -0.03
N GLU A 131 6.60 -6.88 -1.37
CA GLU A 131 7.49 -5.97 -2.09
C GLU A 131 7.23 -4.51 -1.76
N THR A 132 5.96 -4.06 -1.80
CA THR A 132 5.60 -2.67 -1.55
C THR A 132 6.11 -2.17 -0.20
N PHE A 133 6.00 -2.97 0.86
CA PHE A 133 6.49 -2.60 2.20
C PHE A 133 8.00 -2.85 2.41
N THR A 134 8.63 -3.70 1.58
CA THR A 134 10.09 -3.86 1.61
C THR A 134 10.79 -2.64 1.00
N TYR A 135 10.23 -2.06 -0.08
CA TYR A 135 10.76 -0.82 -0.66
C TYR A 135 10.59 0.38 0.28
N SER A 136 11.60 1.25 0.33
CA SER A 136 11.52 2.51 1.10
C SER A 136 10.76 3.57 0.30
N LEU A 137 9.44 3.41 0.22
CA LEU A 137 8.55 4.25 -0.58
C LEU A 137 7.30 4.69 0.19
N SER A 138 6.67 5.75 -0.30
CA SER A 138 5.49 6.39 0.29
C SER A 138 4.25 5.49 0.37
N GLU A 139 4.19 4.41 -0.41
CA GLU A 139 3.04 3.52 -0.54
C GLU A 139 2.63 2.91 0.81
N GLY A 140 3.57 2.56 1.69
CA GLY A 140 3.26 2.02 3.02
C GLY A 140 2.50 3.02 3.90
N LEU A 141 2.95 4.29 3.91
CA LEU A 141 2.24 5.38 4.61
C LEU A 141 0.88 5.66 3.96
N PHE A 142 0.82 5.63 2.63
CA PHE A 142 -0.41 5.87 1.88
C PHE A 142 -1.48 4.79 2.18
N ILE A 143 -1.12 3.50 2.15
CA ILE A 143 -2.02 2.39 2.53
C ILE A 143 -2.49 2.54 3.97
N THR A 144 -1.60 2.93 4.89
CA THR A 144 -1.96 3.20 6.28
C THR A 144 -3.01 4.32 6.39
N GLY A 145 -2.82 5.41 5.64
CA GLY A 145 -3.80 6.49 5.52
C GLY A 145 -5.15 6.04 4.98
N LEU A 146 -5.18 5.12 3.99
CA LEU A 146 -6.42 4.60 3.42
C LEU A 146 -7.20 3.75 4.44
N VAL A 147 -6.52 2.86 5.14
CA VAL A 147 -7.13 2.03 6.19
C VAL A 147 -7.63 2.91 7.34
N TRP A 148 -6.85 3.92 7.75
CA TRP A 148 -7.24 4.87 8.78
C TRP A 148 -8.46 5.71 8.37
N MET A 149 -8.53 6.14 7.11
CA MET A 149 -9.68 6.85 6.58
C MET A 149 -10.94 5.97 6.57
N ALA A 150 -10.84 4.72 6.10
CA ALA A 150 -11.94 3.77 6.12
C ALA A 150 -12.43 3.44 7.54
N PHE A 151 -11.49 3.25 8.47
CA PHE A 151 -11.78 3.11 9.90
C PHE A 151 -12.56 4.31 10.43
N SER A 152 -12.10 5.53 10.09
CA SER A 152 -12.72 6.78 10.55
C SER A 152 -14.14 6.93 10.02
N PHE A 153 -14.36 6.70 8.72
CA PHE A 153 -15.72 6.73 8.14
C PHE A 153 -16.64 5.68 8.73
N TYR A 154 -16.14 4.48 9.03
CA TYR A 154 -16.94 3.46 9.70
C TYR A 154 -17.42 3.93 11.07
N PHE A 155 -16.50 4.42 11.92
CA PHE A 155 -16.85 4.90 13.26
C PHE A 155 -17.58 6.24 13.26
N PHE A 156 -17.55 7.02 12.18
CA PHE A 156 -18.32 8.25 12.05
C PHE A 156 -19.83 8.01 12.16
N ASN A 157 -20.29 6.80 11.81
CA ASN A 157 -21.68 6.40 11.96
C ASN A 157 -22.07 5.81 13.31
N TYR A 158 -21.10 5.32 14.09
CA TYR A 158 -21.40 4.53 15.29
C TYR A 158 -20.76 5.05 16.58
N SER A 159 -19.86 6.02 16.48
CA SER A 159 -19.18 6.60 17.64
C SER A 159 -20.07 7.62 18.36
N LYS A 160 -19.94 7.69 19.68
CA LYS A 160 -20.56 8.75 20.49
C LYS A 160 -19.81 10.08 20.37
N ASN A 161 -18.48 10.03 20.24
CA ASN A 161 -17.64 11.20 20.11
C ASN A 161 -17.36 11.50 18.63
N ILE A 162 -18.32 12.16 17.98
CA ILE A 162 -18.24 12.48 16.56
C ILE A 162 -17.07 13.42 16.26
N ALA A 163 -16.77 14.38 17.15
CA ALA A 163 -15.72 15.37 16.96
C ALA A 163 -14.33 14.72 16.82
N LEU A 164 -14.01 13.76 17.70
CA LEU A 164 -12.75 13.01 17.61
C LEU A 164 -12.63 12.24 16.28
N ILE A 165 -13.72 11.62 15.83
CA ILE A 165 -13.71 10.91 14.54
C ILE A 165 -13.59 11.88 13.37
N SER A 166 -14.19 13.06 13.45
CA SER A 166 -14.04 14.12 12.44
C SER A 166 -12.59 14.58 12.31
N ILE A 167 -11.88 14.73 13.44
CA ILE A 167 -10.43 15.00 13.44
C ILE A 167 -9.69 13.85 12.76
N ASN A 168 -10.04 12.58 13.03
CA ASN A 168 -9.40 11.45 12.36
C ASN A 168 -9.65 11.43 10.84
N ILE A 169 -10.83 11.82 10.36
CA ILE A 169 -11.11 11.97 8.92
C ILE A 169 -10.22 13.07 8.31
N LEU A 170 -10.11 14.23 8.98
CA LEU A 170 -9.22 15.31 8.55
C LEU A 170 -7.75 14.86 8.52
N LEU A 171 -7.24 14.26 9.58
CA LEU A 171 -5.84 13.85 9.66
C LEU A 171 -5.50 12.71 8.68
N SER A 172 -6.40 11.75 8.49
CA SER A 172 -6.19 10.67 7.51
C SER A 172 -6.19 11.18 6.07
N SER A 173 -7.07 12.12 5.72
CA SER A 173 -7.09 12.76 4.39
C SER A 173 -5.83 13.62 4.14
N LEU A 174 -5.39 14.40 5.13
CA LEU A 174 -4.11 15.12 5.06
C LEU A 174 -2.91 14.17 4.93
N THR A 175 -2.91 13.05 5.67
CA THR A 175 -1.86 12.02 5.57
C THR A 175 -1.79 11.41 4.17
N LEU A 176 -2.95 11.16 3.54
CA LEU A 176 -3.00 10.67 2.16
C LEU A 176 -2.37 11.67 1.19
N PHE A 177 -2.72 12.95 1.29
CA PHE A 177 -2.13 13.99 0.43
C PHE A 177 -0.62 14.18 0.71
N LEU A 178 -0.22 14.25 1.98
CA LEU A 178 1.16 14.43 2.39
C LEU A 178 2.05 13.21 2.12
N SER A 179 1.48 12.03 1.90
CA SER A 179 2.24 10.88 1.41
C SER A 179 2.38 10.90 -0.10
N ARG A 180 1.31 11.23 -0.84
CA ARG A 180 1.32 11.31 -2.31
C ARG A 180 0.29 12.33 -2.82
N TYR A 181 0.64 13.09 -3.87
CA TYR A 181 -0.27 14.09 -4.45
C TYR A 181 -1.62 13.51 -4.90
N ILE A 182 -1.64 12.24 -5.34
CA ILE A 182 -2.88 11.52 -5.67
C ILE A 182 -3.84 11.46 -4.48
N GLY A 183 -3.35 11.54 -3.24
CA GLY A 183 -4.11 11.59 -2.00
C GLY A 183 -5.14 12.72 -1.90
N ALA A 184 -5.04 13.76 -2.75
CA ALA A 184 -6.08 14.76 -2.92
C ALA A 184 -7.45 14.15 -3.31
N PHE A 185 -7.47 12.94 -3.89
CA PHE A 185 -8.71 12.20 -4.18
C PHE A 185 -9.56 11.91 -2.93
N SER A 186 -8.95 11.93 -1.74
CA SER A 186 -9.67 11.78 -0.47
C SER A 186 -10.76 12.84 -0.29
N VAL A 187 -10.56 14.04 -0.83
CA VAL A 187 -11.60 15.10 -0.87
C VAL A 187 -12.84 14.60 -1.60
N SER A 188 -12.68 13.92 -2.74
CA SER A 188 -13.82 13.36 -3.50
C SER A 188 -14.57 12.30 -2.72
N ILE A 189 -13.89 11.48 -1.92
CA ILE A 189 -14.53 10.52 -1.02
C ILE A 189 -15.33 11.27 0.05
N ILE A 190 -14.74 12.25 0.72
CA ILE A 190 -15.44 13.05 1.74
C ILE A 190 -16.66 13.76 1.12
N THR A 191 -16.55 14.26 -0.12
CA THR A 191 -17.67 14.84 -0.87
C THR A 191 -18.79 13.82 -1.08
N LEU A 192 -18.49 12.60 -1.52
CA LEU A 192 -19.53 11.56 -1.70
C LEU A 192 -20.26 11.24 -0.39
N PHE A 193 -19.53 11.11 0.72
CA PHE A 193 -20.15 10.94 2.04
C PHE A 193 -20.98 12.17 2.44
N THR A 194 -20.49 13.38 2.17
CA THR A 194 -21.23 14.62 2.43
C THR A 194 -22.54 14.65 1.65
N LEU A 195 -22.53 14.30 0.36
CA LEU A 195 -23.71 14.21 -0.48
C LEU A 195 -24.69 13.15 0.07
N TYR A 196 -24.20 11.99 0.47
CA TYR A 196 -25.00 10.95 1.12
C TYR A 196 -25.70 11.47 2.39
N TYR A 197 -24.98 12.12 3.31
CA TYR A 197 -25.60 12.64 4.53
C TYR A 197 -26.53 13.83 4.27
N THR A 198 -26.28 14.61 3.23
CA THR A 198 -27.10 15.78 2.88
C THR A 198 -28.41 15.37 2.24
N PHE A 199 -28.35 14.50 1.22
CA PHE A 199 -29.50 14.20 0.37
C PHE A 199 -30.22 12.90 0.75
N ILE A 200 -29.50 11.89 1.25
CA ILE A 200 -30.06 10.57 1.55
C ILE A 200 -30.39 10.45 3.04
N GLU A 201 -29.42 10.58 3.94
CA GLU A 201 -29.68 10.50 5.40
C GLU A 201 -30.35 11.77 5.96
N LYS A 202 -30.24 12.90 5.24
CA LYS A 202 -30.70 14.23 5.67
C LYS A 202 -30.17 14.67 7.04
N ASN A 203 -28.97 14.21 7.41
CA ASN A 203 -28.29 14.53 8.66
C ASN A 203 -27.46 15.82 8.53
N LYS A 204 -28.09 16.96 8.87
CA LYS A 204 -27.48 18.29 8.75
C LYS A 204 -26.17 18.45 9.55
N LEU A 205 -26.07 17.85 10.74
CA LEU A 205 -24.88 17.95 11.57
C LEU A 205 -23.68 17.26 10.91
N LYS A 206 -23.84 15.99 10.51
CA LYS A 206 -22.79 15.23 9.83
C LYS A 206 -22.38 15.89 8.52
N SER A 207 -23.35 16.37 7.74
CA SER A 207 -23.09 17.10 6.50
C SER A 207 -22.25 18.35 6.73
N LYS A 208 -22.62 19.23 7.68
CA LYS A 208 -21.85 20.45 8.00
C LYS A 208 -20.41 20.15 8.45
N ILE A 209 -20.24 19.10 9.27
CA ILE A 209 -18.92 18.66 9.72
C ILE A 209 -18.06 18.22 8.54
N LEU A 210 -18.57 17.35 7.67
CA LEU A 210 -17.82 16.88 6.51
C LEU A 210 -17.54 18.00 5.51
N PHE A 211 -18.47 18.94 5.32
CA PHE A 211 -18.24 20.14 4.51
C PHE A 211 -17.09 20.99 5.07
N SER A 212 -17.03 21.16 6.39
CA SER A 212 -15.92 21.87 7.06
C SER A 212 -14.59 21.16 6.84
N ILE A 213 -14.58 19.81 6.90
CA ILE A 213 -13.39 19.00 6.62
C ILE A 213 -12.95 19.15 5.16
N ILE A 214 -13.89 19.18 4.20
CA ILE A 214 -13.59 19.43 2.78
C ILE A 214 -12.92 20.79 2.62
N PHE A 215 -13.50 21.84 3.20
CA PHE A 215 -12.96 23.19 3.11
C PHE A 215 -11.53 23.27 3.68
N LEU A 216 -11.29 22.71 4.87
CA LEU A 216 -9.96 22.68 5.49
C LEU A 216 -8.94 21.89 4.67
N ASN A 217 -9.33 20.75 4.10
CA ASN A 217 -8.46 19.97 3.22
C ASN A 217 -8.11 20.74 1.94
N ILE A 218 -9.10 21.32 1.27
CA ILE A 218 -8.87 22.10 0.04
C ILE A 218 -7.96 23.29 0.34
N LEU A 219 -8.21 24.00 1.44
CA LEU A 219 -7.37 25.13 1.85
C LEU A 219 -5.91 24.68 2.09
N PHE A 220 -5.70 23.60 2.85
CA PHE A 220 -4.37 23.06 3.10
C PHE A 220 -3.66 22.64 1.81
N ILE A 221 -4.35 21.87 0.94
CA ILE A 221 -3.81 21.40 -0.33
C ILE A 221 -3.45 22.59 -1.23
N ALA A 222 -4.34 23.59 -1.33
CA ALA A 222 -4.11 24.78 -2.13
C ALA A 222 -2.90 25.57 -1.64
N LEU A 223 -2.78 25.80 -0.33
CA LEU A 223 -1.63 26.48 0.27
C LEU A 223 -0.33 25.71 0.06
N TYR A 224 -0.36 24.38 0.21
CA TYR A 224 0.81 23.52 -0.02
C TYR A 224 1.28 23.60 -1.47
N LEU A 225 0.36 23.43 -2.43
CA LEU A 225 0.67 23.48 -3.86
C LEU A 225 1.06 24.89 -4.32
N TYR A 226 0.48 25.93 -3.71
CA TYR A 226 0.88 27.30 -3.96
C TYR A 226 2.30 27.57 -3.46
N ASN A 227 2.66 27.07 -2.28
CA ASN A 227 4.05 27.14 -1.80
C ASN A 227 5.02 26.41 -2.75
N ASN A 228 4.65 25.23 -3.26
CA ASN A 228 5.45 24.56 -4.29
C ASN A 228 5.66 25.45 -5.53
N TYR A 229 4.58 26.08 -5.99
CA TYR A 229 4.63 26.98 -7.14
C TYR A 229 5.54 28.19 -6.89
N LEU A 230 5.44 28.83 -5.73
CA LEU A 230 6.31 29.96 -5.37
C LEU A 230 7.79 29.57 -5.32
N LYS A 231 8.10 28.34 -4.88
CA LYS A 231 9.50 27.88 -4.71
C LYS A 231 10.12 27.30 -5.98
N THR A 232 9.30 26.79 -6.91
CA THR A 232 9.82 26.02 -8.07
C THR A 232 9.27 26.47 -9.42
N GLY A 233 8.26 27.33 -9.45
CA GLY A 233 7.50 27.67 -10.66
C GLY A 233 6.51 26.58 -11.11
N PHE A 234 6.45 25.43 -10.43
CA PHE A 234 5.55 24.32 -10.77
C PHE A 234 4.65 23.93 -9.59
N ILE A 235 3.36 23.71 -9.87
CA ILE A 235 2.35 23.29 -8.87
C ILE A 235 2.75 21.98 -8.15
N THR A 236 3.28 21.02 -8.90
CA THR A 236 3.75 19.72 -8.37
C THR A 236 5.28 19.59 -8.40
N GLY A 237 6.00 20.71 -8.45
CA GLY A 237 7.41 20.76 -8.07
C GLY A 237 8.46 20.30 -9.08
N ALA A 238 8.07 19.62 -10.17
CA ALA A 238 9.02 19.23 -11.21
C ALA A 238 8.33 19.06 -12.57
N PHE A 239 9.09 19.34 -13.63
CA PHE A 239 8.70 18.96 -14.99
C PHE A 239 8.71 17.42 -15.10
N ARG A 240 7.53 16.82 -15.19
CA ARG A 240 7.41 15.36 -15.39
C ARG A 240 7.69 15.04 -16.85
N ARG A 241 8.66 14.14 -17.09
CA ARG A 241 8.87 13.59 -18.44
C ARG A 241 7.61 12.86 -18.87
N ILE A 242 7.06 13.27 -20.01
CA ILE A 242 5.87 12.69 -20.60
C ILE A 242 6.29 11.37 -21.26
N GLU A 243 5.89 10.23 -20.67
CA GLU A 243 6.01 8.95 -21.38
C GLU A 243 4.87 8.83 -22.38
N ILE A 244 5.20 9.05 -23.66
CA ILE A 244 4.25 8.93 -24.78
C ILE A 244 4.06 7.44 -25.08
N GLY A 245 2.87 6.93 -24.82
CA GLY A 245 2.42 5.59 -25.23
C GLY A 245 1.08 5.66 -25.92
N SER A 246 0.81 4.75 -26.86
CA SER A 246 -0.53 4.62 -27.46
C SER A 246 -1.55 4.17 -26.41
N ASN A 247 -2.82 4.60 -26.55
CA ASN A 247 -3.91 4.24 -25.63
C ASN A 247 -4.08 2.72 -25.50
N LEU A 248 -3.87 1.97 -26.60
CA LEU A 248 -3.94 0.51 -26.61
C LEU A 248 -2.83 -0.13 -25.78
N LYS A 249 -1.58 0.37 -25.90
CA LYS A 249 -0.47 -0.10 -25.07
C LYS A 249 -0.74 0.19 -23.59
N LEU A 250 -1.27 1.38 -23.28
CA LEU A 250 -1.62 1.76 -21.92
C LEU A 250 -2.73 0.88 -21.34
N LEU A 251 -3.78 0.56 -22.12
CA LEU A 251 -4.82 -0.38 -21.73
C LEU A 251 -4.26 -1.79 -21.47
N LYS A 252 -3.38 -2.30 -22.35
CA LYS A 252 -2.72 -3.59 -22.16
C LYS A 252 -1.91 -3.63 -20.86
N HIS A 253 -1.15 -2.58 -20.56
CA HIS A 253 -0.41 -2.48 -19.29
C HIS A 253 -1.34 -2.40 -18.08
N LEU A 254 -2.49 -1.72 -18.19
CA LEU A 254 -3.49 -1.67 -17.11
C LEU A 254 -4.06 -3.06 -16.82
N LEU A 255 -4.52 -3.77 -17.85
CA LEU A 255 -5.07 -5.12 -17.71
C LEU A 255 -4.02 -6.07 -17.12
N ASN A 256 -2.79 -5.97 -17.61
CA ASN A 256 -1.67 -6.73 -17.09
C ASN A 256 -1.42 -6.43 -15.59
N ALA A 257 -1.42 -5.16 -15.19
CA ALA A 257 -1.22 -4.80 -13.80
C ALA A 257 -2.39 -5.26 -12.90
N LEU A 258 -3.63 -5.21 -13.37
CA LEU A 258 -4.80 -5.71 -12.66
C LEU A 258 -4.75 -7.24 -12.48
N VAL A 259 -4.36 -7.98 -13.53
CA VAL A 259 -4.17 -9.43 -13.44
C VAL A 259 -3.04 -9.76 -12.47
N ALA A 260 -1.89 -9.08 -12.58
CA ALA A 260 -0.76 -9.29 -11.65
C ALA A 260 -1.17 -9.07 -10.18
N GLU A 261 -1.93 -8.01 -9.88
CA GLU A 261 -2.41 -7.73 -8.52
C GLU A 261 -3.38 -8.79 -7.97
N SER A 262 -4.09 -9.51 -8.85
CA SER A 262 -5.02 -10.56 -8.45
C SER A 262 -4.35 -11.91 -8.16
N ILE A 263 -3.10 -12.09 -8.59
CA ILE A 263 -2.33 -13.32 -8.37
C ILE A 263 -1.64 -13.21 -7.00
N ILE A 264 -2.13 -13.95 -6.00
CA ILE A 264 -1.63 -13.81 -4.63
C ILE A 264 -0.12 -14.12 -4.51
N PRO A 265 0.41 -15.19 -5.15
CA PRO A 265 1.82 -15.56 -5.03
C PRO A 265 2.80 -14.77 -5.92
N PHE A 266 2.33 -13.98 -6.88
CA PHE A 266 3.20 -13.32 -7.86
C PHE A 266 2.72 -11.92 -8.18
N ASN A 267 3.63 -10.97 -8.34
CA ASN A 267 3.30 -9.58 -8.70
C ASN A 267 3.75 -9.21 -10.13
N ASN A 268 4.07 -10.21 -10.96
CA ASN A 268 4.45 -10.06 -12.35
C ASN A 268 3.64 -10.98 -13.26
N ILE A 269 3.68 -10.71 -14.56
CA ILE A 269 3.09 -11.60 -15.58
C ILE A 269 4.23 -12.36 -16.25
N SER A 270 4.31 -13.64 -15.93
CA SER A 270 5.15 -14.65 -16.55
C SER A 270 4.27 -15.85 -16.91
N SER A 271 4.73 -16.75 -17.77
CA SER A 271 3.97 -17.97 -18.11
C SER A 271 3.61 -18.78 -16.85
N PHE A 272 4.51 -18.81 -15.86
CA PHE A 272 4.27 -19.48 -14.59
C PHE A 272 3.22 -18.76 -13.73
N SER A 273 3.23 -17.43 -13.64
CA SER A 273 2.22 -16.71 -12.87
C SER A 273 0.82 -16.80 -13.49
N ILE A 274 0.71 -16.90 -14.82
CA ILE A 274 -0.56 -17.15 -15.52
C ILE A 274 -1.12 -18.54 -15.18
N LEU A 275 -0.26 -19.57 -15.08
CA LEU A 275 -0.69 -20.89 -14.62
C LEU A 275 -1.25 -20.83 -13.20
N PHE A 276 -0.57 -20.11 -12.29
CA PHE A 276 -1.07 -19.89 -10.94
C PHE A 276 -2.36 -19.09 -10.89
N PHE A 277 -2.53 -18.10 -11.75
CA PHE A 277 -3.79 -17.38 -11.92
C PHE A 277 -4.91 -18.35 -12.28
N ALA A 278 -4.72 -19.17 -13.32
CA ALA A 278 -5.72 -20.15 -13.75
C ALA A 278 -6.07 -21.15 -12.63
N LEU A 279 -5.06 -21.70 -11.94
CA LEU A 279 -5.26 -22.63 -10.82
C LEU A 279 -5.99 -21.97 -9.63
N GLN A 280 -5.59 -20.76 -9.24
CA GLN A 280 -6.22 -20.00 -8.15
C GLN A 280 -7.71 -19.80 -8.43
N PHE A 281 -8.05 -19.31 -9.62
CA PHE A 281 -9.44 -19.06 -10.00
C PHE A 281 -10.23 -20.35 -10.24
N LEU A 282 -9.60 -21.42 -10.74
CA LEU A 282 -10.22 -22.74 -10.85
C LEU A 282 -10.61 -23.30 -9.48
N ILE A 283 -9.71 -23.23 -8.50
CA ILE A 283 -9.99 -23.69 -7.13
C ILE A 283 -11.13 -22.87 -6.51
N ILE A 284 -11.11 -21.55 -6.70
CA ILE A 284 -12.21 -20.68 -6.25
C ILE A 284 -13.53 -21.08 -6.93
N ALA A 285 -13.52 -21.30 -8.25
CA ALA A 285 -14.70 -21.71 -9.00
C ALA A 285 -15.25 -23.07 -8.54
N ILE A 286 -14.38 -24.06 -8.30
CA ILE A 286 -14.76 -25.37 -7.76
C ILE A 286 -15.44 -25.22 -6.40
N ILE A 287 -14.98 -24.31 -5.54
CA ILE A 287 -15.62 -24.08 -4.23
C ILE A 287 -16.97 -23.39 -4.37
N ILE A 288 -17.05 -22.37 -5.22
CA ILE A 288 -18.33 -21.70 -5.52
C ILE A 288 -19.33 -22.73 -6.04
N PHE A 289 -18.93 -23.58 -6.98
CA PHE A 289 -19.78 -24.60 -7.58
C PHE A 289 -20.17 -25.72 -6.60
N SER A 290 -19.21 -26.30 -5.89
CA SER A 290 -19.45 -27.35 -4.88
C SER A 290 -20.27 -26.85 -3.69
N SER A 291 -20.29 -25.55 -3.47
CA SER A 291 -21.06 -24.90 -2.40
C SER A 291 -22.23 -24.08 -2.94
N ARG A 292 -22.69 -24.34 -4.18
CA ARG A 292 -23.72 -23.51 -4.84
C ARG A 292 -25.04 -23.46 -4.07
N SER A 293 -25.44 -24.55 -3.44
CA SER A 293 -26.62 -24.64 -2.56
C SER A 293 -26.47 -23.85 -1.26
N TYR A 294 -25.24 -23.43 -0.94
CA TYR A 294 -24.85 -22.80 0.31
C TYR A 294 -24.17 -21.44 0.11
N PHE A 295 -24.15 -20.93 -1.13
CA PHE A 295 -23.32 -19.78 -1.47
C PHE A 295 -23.84 -18.48 -0.86
N PHE A 296 -25.15 -18.26 -0.99
CA PHE A 296 -25.82 -17.16 -0.32
C PHE A 296 -26.51 -17.68 0.93
N LYS A 297 -26.21 -17.09 2.09
CA LYS A 297 -27.16 -17.14 3.20
C LYS A 297 -28.44 -16.44 2.70
N PRO A 298 -29.64 -17.03 2.84
CA PRO A 298 -30.85 -16.25 2.69
C PRO A 298 -30.68 -15.04 3.60
N ILE A 299 -30.79 -13.83 3.04
CA ILE A 299 -30.55 -12.59 3.75
C ILE A 299 -31.64 -12.50 4.82
N GLN A 300 -31.41 -13.13 5.96
CA GLN A 300 -32.08 -12.77 7.18
C GLN A 300 -31.54 -11.37 7.46
N LEU A 301 -32.33 -10.37 7.06
CA LEU A 301 -32.18 -8.96 7.38
C LEU A 301 -32.24 -8.82 8.92
N LYS A 302 -31.25 -9.36 9.62
CA LYS A 302 -31.01 -9.00 11.01
C LYS A 302 -30.56 -7.55 10.96
N ASN A 303 -31.29 -6.69 11.66
CA ASN A 303 -31.25 -5.22 11.71
C ASN A 303 -29.88 -4.52 11.89
N SER A 304 -28.74 -5.22 11.81
CA SER A 304 -27.41 -4.63 11.82
C SER A 304 -26.75 -4.70 10.44
N ASN A 305 -27.02 -3.71 9.57
CA ASN A 305 -26.32 -3.50 8.29
C ASN A 305 -24.84 -3.09 8.43
N LYS A 306 -24.29 -3.13 9.65
CA LYS A 306 -22.92 -2.73 10.00
C LYS A 306 -21.82 -3.41 9.16
N PRO A 307 -21.81 -4.74 8.95
CA PRO A 307 -20.75 -5.38 8.17
C PRO A 307 -20.83 -5.04 6.67
N LEU A 308 -22.05 -4.90 6.12
CA LEU A 308 -22.23 -4.45 4.73
C LEU A 308 -21.65 -3.06 4.55
N TYR A 309 -21.99 -2.15 5.45
CA TYR A 309 -21.51 -0.78 5.40
C TYR A 309 -19.98 -0.70 5.48
N LEU A 310 -19.35 -1.49 6.35
CA LEU A 310 -17.89 -1.57 6.42
C LEU A 310 -17.28 -2.08 5.10
N SER A 311 -17.83 -3.14 4.52
CA SER A 311 -17.40 -3.66 3.20
C SER A 311 -17.52 -2.59 2.12
N LEU A 312 -18.65 -1.89 2.06
CA LEU A 312 -18.89 -0.83 1.09
C LEU A 312 -17.90 0.34 1.26
N ILE A 313 -17.59 0.78 2.49
CA ILE A 313 -16.59 1.84 2.71
C ILE A 313 -15.24 1.44 2.12
N PHE A 314 -14.73 0.26 2.48
CA PHE A 314 -13.44 -0.23 1.96
C PHE A 314 -13.47 -0.36 0.43
N GLY A 315 -14.55 -0.94 -0.11
CA GLY A 315 -14.72 -1.13 -1.55
C GLY A 315 -14.77 0.19 -2.32
N ILE A 316 -15.58 1.15 -1.87
CA ILE A 316 -15.73 2.47 -2.50
C ILE A 316 -14.39 3.21 -2.48
N ILE A 317 -13.69 3.25 -1.35
CA ILE A 317 -12.38 3.92 -1.26
C ILE A 317 -11.38 3.28 -2.24
N GLY A 318 -11.31 1.95 -2.28
CA GLY A 318 -10.41 1.21 -3.18
C GLY A 318 -10.73 1.43 -4.67
N VAL A 319 -12.00 1.32 -5.05
CA VAL A 319 -12.46 1.50 -6.43
C VAL A 319 -12.25 2.94 -6.90
N ILE A 320 -12.62 3.93 -6.08
CA ILE A 320 -12.42 5.34 -6.42
C ILE A 320 -10.93 5.63 -6.59
N TYR A 321 -10.06 5.12 -5.70
CA TYR A 321 -8.61 5.27 -5.88
C TYR A 321 -8.13 4.72 -7.23
N ILE A 322 -8.55 3.50 -7.60
CA ILE A 322 -8.18 2.89 -8.88
C ILE A 322 -8.69 3.73 -10.06
N ILE A 323 -9.93 4.23 -10.00
CA ILE A 323 -10.47 5.11 -11.04
C ILE A 323 -9.63 6.39 -11.14
N PHE A 324 -9.30 7.02 -10.01
CA PHE A 324 -8.51 8.25 -9.99
C PHE A 324 -7.12 8.07 -10.56
N ILE A 325 -6.41 7.00 -10.18
CA ILE A 325 -5.08 6.74 -10.72
C ILE A 325 -5.16 6.49 -12.23
N ILE A 326 -6.15 5.72 -12.70
CA ILE A 326 -6.49 5.50 -14.12
C ILE A 326 -6.67 6.83 -14.86
N VAL A 327 -7.60 7.66 -14.41
CA VAL A 327 -7.91 8.96 -15.04
C VAL A 327 -6.68 9.86 -15.07
N ILE A 328 -5.96 9.98 -13.96
CA ILE A 328 -4.78 10.85 -13.86
C ILE A 328 -3.67 10.34 -14.77
N ARG A 329 -3.47 9.03 -14.91
CA ARG A 329 -2.45 8.49 -15.81
C ARG A 329 -2.79 8.69 -17.28
N TRP A 330 -4.07 8.61 -17.62
CA TRP A 330 -4.56 8.90 -18.97
C TRP A 330 -4.40 10.38 -19.34
N LYS A 331 -4.58 11.29 -18.38
CA LYS A 331 -4.52 12.75 -18.62
C LYS A 331 -3.11 13.35 -18.46
N LEU A 332 -2.37 12.96 -17.42
CA LEU A 332 -1.09 13.58 -17.03
C LEU A 332 0.16 12.78 -17.46
N LYS A 333 0.01 11.68 -18.20
CA LYS A 333 1.09 10.91 -18.84
C LYS A 333 2.37 10.72 -17.99
N PHE A 334 2.26 10.11 -16.81
CA PHE A 334 3.41 9.76 -15.94
C PHE A 334 3.83 8.28 -16.09
N ASN A 335 4.58 7.67 -15.16
CA ASN A 335 5.08 6.29 -15.23
C ASN A 335 4.05 5.22 -15.68
N TRP A 336 4.51 4.15 -16.36
CA TRP A 336 3.70 2.97 -16.71
C TRP A 336 2.97 2.32 -15.52
N TRP A 337 1.87 1.62 -15.83
CA TRP A 337 1.15 0.80 -14.86
C TRP A 337 2.07 -0.28 -14.29
N ASN A 338 2.20 -0.29 -12.98
CA ASN A 338 2.81 -1.36 -12.23
C ASN A 338 1.90 -1.75 -11.05
N PHE A 339 2.17 -2.92 -10.50
CA PHE A 339 1.47 -3.47 -9.34
C PHE A 339 1.48 -2.45 -8.18
N ARG A 340 2.59 -1.71 -7.99
CA ARG A 340 2.79 -0.67 -6.98
C ARG A 340 1.79 0.49 -7.05
N LEU A 341 1.37 0.93 -8.24
CA LEU A 341 0.40 2.02 -8.39
C LEU A 341 -1.02 1.58 -8.05
N LEU A 342 -1.36 0.31 -8.30
CA LEU A 342 -2.68 -0.25 -8.05
C LEU A 342 -2.82 -0.83 -6.64
N SER A 343 -1.70 -1.23 -6.02
CA SER A 343 -1.67 -1.92 -4.72
C SER A 343 -2.46 -1.23 -3.61
N PRO A 344 -2.48 0.11 -3.48
CA PRO A 344 -3.30 0.72 -2.43
C PRO A 344 -4.80 0.52 -2.63
N GLY A 345 -5.27 0.49 -3.87
CA GLY A 345 -6.67 0.25 -4.19
C GLY A 345 -7.07 -1.21 -4.05
N SER A 346 -6.26 -2.12 -4.59
CA SER A 346 -6.48 -3.56 -4.48
C SER A 346 -6.45 -4.01 -3.02
N PHE A 347 -5.62 -3.42 -2.16
CA PHE A 347 -5.56 -3.73 -0.73
C PHE A 347 -6.93 -3.51 -0.06
N MET A 348 -7.54 -2.36 -0.34
CA MET A 348 -8.87 -2.01 0.18
C MET A 348 -9.96 -2.91 -0.39
N ILE A 349 -9.85 -3.29 -1.67
CA ILE A 349 -10.79 -4.23 -2.31
C ILE A 349 -10.68 -5.63 -1.71
N PHE A 350 -9.48 -6.14 -1.43
CA PHE A 350 -9.30 -7.43 -0.75
C PHE A 350 -9.94 -7.43 0.63
N ILE A 351 -9.77 -6.36 1.42
CA ILE A 351 -10.45 -6.20 2.70
C ILE A 351 -11.98 -6.23 2.51
N SER A 352 -12.50 -5.48 1.53
CA SER A 352 -13.93 -5.45 1.23
C SER A 352 -14.48 -6.84 0.88
N ILE A 353 -13.80 -7.58 0.00
CA ILE A 353 -14.18 -8.93 -0.41
C ILE A 353 -14.17 -9.87 0.80
N LEU A 354 -13.14 -9.81 1.65
CA LEU A 354 -13.08 -10.64 2.86
C LEU A 354 -14.22 -10.34 3.84
N ILE A 355 -14.58 -9.07 4.05
CA ILE A 355 -15.73 -8.69 4.87
C ILE A 355 -17.02 -9.24 4.25
N PHE A 356 -17.19 -9.07 2.94
CA PHE A 356 -18.36 -9.54 2.22
C PHE A 356 -18.51 -11.07 2.35
N LEU A 357 -17.47 -11.82 1.98
CA LEU A 357 -17.48 -13.28 2.04
C LEU A 357 -17.78 -13.77 3.46
N LYS A 358 -17.11 -13.21 4.47
CA LYS A 358 -17.32 -13.63 5.87
C LYS A 358 -18.77 -13.47 6.34
N ASN A 359 -19.43 -12.37 5.98
CA ASN A 359 -20.74 -12.03 6.53
C ASN A 359 -21.90 -12.55 5.68
N PHE A 360 -21.72 -12.67 4.36
CA PHE A 360 -22.80 -12.98 3.42
C PHE A 360 -22.77 -14.42 2.89
N THR A 361 -21.71 -15.17 3.14
CA THR A 361 -21.64 -16.61 2.79
C THR A 361 -21.94 -17.49 4.00
N GLN A 362 -22.30 -18.74 3.74
CA GLN A 362 -22.47 -19.73 4.80
C GLN A 362 -21.16 -20.07 5.49
N ASN A 363 -21.24 -20.49 6.76
CA ASN A 363 -20.05 -20.73 7.57
C ASN A 363 -19.16 -21.83 6.98
N GLU A 364 -19.75 -22.87 6.40
CA GLU A 364 -19.01 -23.96 5.74
C GLU A 364 -18.21 -23.47 4.54
N PHE A 365 -18.82 -22.68 3.66
CA PHE A 365 -18.13 -22.05 2.54
C PHE A 365 -16.98 -21.18 3.05
N PHE A 366 -17.24 -20.32 4.04
CA PHE A 366 -16.23 -19.42 4.58
C PHE A 366 -15.05 -20.16 5.22
N ILE A 367 -15.28 -21.32 5.86
CA ILE A 367 -14.21 -22.17 6.40
C ILE A 367 -13.34 -22.73 5.27
N LYS A 368 -13.94 -23.22 4.18
CA LYS A 368 -13.19 -23.71 3.00
C LYS A 368 -12.39 -22.59 2.35
N PHE A 369 -13.02 -21.44 2.11
CA PHE A 369 -12.37 -20.25 1.56
C PHE A 369 -11.20 -19.79 2.45
N LYS A 370 -11.42 -19.72 3.77
CA LYS A 370 -10.39 -19.35 4.76
C LYS A 370 -9.16 -20.24 4.66
N LYS A 371 -9.32 -21.56 4.50
CA LYS A 371 -8.18 -22.48 4.34
C LYS A 371 -7.35 -22.12 3.11
N ILE A 372 -7.99 -21.89 1.96
CA ILE A 372 -7.28 -21.48 0.74
C ILE A 372 -6.63 -20.12 0.89
N TRP A 373 -7.31 -19.16 1.51
CA TRP A 373 -6.75 -17.84 1.76
C TRP A 373 -5.44 -17.92 2.56
N ILE A 374 -5.42 -18.74 3.62
CA ILE A 374 -4.22 -19.03 4.41
C ILE A 374 -3.16 -19.72 3.56
N THR A 375 -3.53 -20.77 2.82
CA THR A 375 -2.58 -21.52 1.99
C THR A 375 -1.93 -20.64 0.92
N LEU A 376 -2.71 -19.83 0.20
CA LEU A 376 -2.20 -18.92 -0.82
C LEU A 376 -1.30 -17.84 -0.23
N ALA A 377 -1.65 -17.30 0.95
CA ALA A 377 -0.80 -16.33 1.65
C ALA A 377 0.54 -16.94 2.08
N LEU A 378 0.54 -18.17 2.60
CA LEU A 378 1.77 -18.86 3.01
C LEU A 378 2.63 -19.28 1.82
N ILE A 379 2.02 -19.78 0.74
CA ILE A 379 2.73 -20.07 -0.52
C ILE A 379 3.36 -18.78 -1.07
N SER A 380 2.60 -17.68 -1.08
CA SER A 380 3.11 -16.38 -1.52
C SER A 380 4.30 -15.93 -0.69
N TRP A 381 4.20 -16.00 0.64
CA TRP A 381 5.31 -15.69 1.53
C TRP A 381 6.54 -16.57 1.27
N PHE A 382 6.36 -17.89 1.14
CA PHE A 382 7.45 -18.82 0.89
C PHE A 382 8.17 -18.54 -0.44
N ILE A 383 7.42 -18.32 -1.52
CA ILE A 383 7.98 -18.00 -2.83
C ILE A 383 8.74 -16.66 -2.79
N ASN A 384 8.16 -15.63 -2.18
CA ASN A 384 8.66 -14.25 -2.26
C ASN A 384 9.68 -13.89 -1.18
N VAL A 385 9.94 -14.77 -0.21
CA VAL A 385 10.90 -14.54 0.87
C VAL A 385 11.98 -15.62 0.83
N PRO A 386 11.87 -16.81 1.47
CA PRO A 386 12.97 -17.77 1.53
C PRO A 386 13.42 -18.26 0.14
N TYR A 387 12.49 -18.66 -0.74
CA TYR A 387 12.85 -19.18 -2.07
C TYR A 387 13.52 -18.10 -2.95
N SER A 388 12.96 -16.89 -2.98
CA SER A 388 13.55 -15.78 -3.75
C SER A 388 14.93 -15.35 -3.24
N LEU A 389 15.18 -15.48 -1.93
CA LEU A 389 16.47 -15.15 -1.33
C LEU A 389 17.51 -16.23 -1.65
N PHE A 390 17.12 -17.49 -1.53
CA PHE A 390 17.98 -18.64 -1.86
C PHE A 390 18.44 -18.60 -3.33
N THR A 391 17.50 -18.44 -4.26
CA THR A 391 17.79 -18.38 -5.70
C THR A 391 18.69 -17.19 -6.09
N LYS A 392 18.52 -16.04 -5.44
CA LYS A 392 19.41 -14.88 -5.65
C LYS A 392 20.82 -15.12 -5.11
N ASP A 393 20.94 -15.77 -3.95
CA ASP A 393 22.25 -16.10 -3.37
C ASP A 393 23.02 -17.09 -4.25
N GLU A 394 22.35 -18.11 -4.79
CA GLU A 394 22.95 -19.04 -5.76
C GLU A 394 23.39 -18.33 -7.06
N GLN A 395 22.56 -17.45 -7.62
CA GLN A 395 22.91 -16.67 -8.80
C GLN A 395 24.13 -15.77 -8.55
N ASN A 396 24.18 -15.11 -7.40
CA ASN A 396 25.31 -14.27 -7.02
C ASN A 396 26.59 -15.11 -6.89
N LYS A 397 26.55 -16.25 -6.20
CA LYS A 397 27.70 -17.18 -6.08
C LYS A 397 28.24 -17.62 -7.44
N CYS A 398 27.35 -18.09 -8.33
CA CYS A 398 27.70 -18.50 -9.69
C CYS A 398 28.32 -17.35 -10.50
N SER A 399 27.77 -16.13 -10.39
CA SER A 399 28.34 -14.96 -11.08
C SER A 399 29.74 -14.57 -10.60
N THR A 400 30.01 -14.68 -9.29
CA THR A 400 31.34 -14.46 -8.72
C THR A 400 32.34 -15.55 -9.11
N GLU A 401 31.91 -16.80 -9.22
CA GLU A 401 32.75 -17.91 -9.71
C GLU A 401 33.10 -17.76 -11.19
N LEU A 402 32.13 -17.36 -12.02
CA LEU A 402 32.36 -17.03 -13.43
C LEU A 402 33.32 -15.85 -13.61
N GLN A 403 33.22 -14.82 -12.77
CA GLN A 403 34.19 -13.70 -12.78
C GLN A 403 35.59 -14.14 -12.33
N LYS A 404 35.70 -14.99 -11.31
CA LYS A 404 36.98 -15.57 -10.88
C LYS A 404 37.60 -16.46 -11.97
N GLY A 405 36.78 -17.27 -12.64
CA GLY A 405 37.21 -18.09 -13.79
C GLY A 405 37.70 -17.26 -14.96
N LYS A 406 37.00 -16.17 -15.34
CA LYS A 406 37.46 -15.24 -16.37
C LYS A 406 38.76 -14.54 -16.01
N ASN A 407 38.93 -14.13 -14.75
CA ASN A 407 40.16 -13.49 -14.28
C ASN A 407 41.35 -14.47 -14.22
N GLN A 408 41.10 -15.75 -13.90
CA GLN A 408 42.14 -16.80 -13.99
C GLN A 408 42.49 -17.12 -15.44
N PHE A 409 41.52 -17.14 -16.35
CA PHE A 409 41.75 -17.34 -17.78
C PHE A 409 42.57 -16.19 -18.39
N GLN A 410 42.28 -14.94 -18.03
CA GLN A 410 43.08 -13.77 -18.45
C GLN A 410 44.50 -13.78 -17.85
N LYS A 411 44.68 -14.25 -16.62
CA LYS A 411 46.03 -14.43 -16.04
C LYS A 411 46.80 -15.58 -16.69
N GLY A 412 46.13 -16.63 -17.15
CA GLY A 412 46.76 -17.72 -17.90
C GLY A 412 47.22 -17.30 -19.30
N ILE A 413 46.51 -16.38 -19.96
CA ILE A 413 46.90 -15.83 -21.27
C ILE A 413 48.14 -14.95 -21.15
N HIS A 414 48.30 -14.18 -20.07
CA HIS A 414 49.51 -13.39 -19.80
C HIS A 414 50.75 -14.20 -19.37
N LEU A 415 50.64 -15.52 -19.22
CA LEU A 415 51.77 -16.41 -18.93
C LEU A 415 52.22 -17.20 -20.17
N ILE A 416 51.57 -16.98 -21.33
CA ILE A 416 51.86 -17.64 -22.61
C ILE A 416 52.44 -16.64 -23.64
N GLU A 417 52.49 -15.34 -23.31
CA GLU A 417 53.33 -14.32 -23.97
C GLU A 417 54.61 -14.11 -23.16
#